data_AF-A0A7S1AKZ9-F1
#
_entry.id   AF-A0A7S1AKZ9-F1
#
_cell.length_a   1.000
_cell.length_b   1.000
_cell.length_c   1.000
_cell.angle_alpha   90.00
_cell.angle_beta   90.00
_cell.angle_gamma   90.00
#
_symmetry.space_group_name_H-M   'P 1'
#
loop_
_entity.id
_entity.type
_entity.pdbx_description
1 polymer ?
#
loop_
_entity_poly.entity_id
_entity_poly.type
_entity_poly.pdbx_seq_one_letter_code
_entity_poly.pdbx_strand_id
1 'polypeptide(L)'
;KTRGCFDRAESMANSLCCDGLVLLVRGISEAVDRARKVTRRSAVFSKASRLEEVRLQSTLEADAHDILVADLRRQLETTSEQLEELRRTAACAKSSTEASSNECCICLSSSRTCAFTPCGHRCVCMSCGRRAILIDRRCPICRHTVVRLLRIIDT
;
A
#
# COMPACT_ATOMS: atom_id res chain seq x y z
N LYS A 1 -3.46 -19.12 -33.98
CA LYS A 1 -2.10 -19.42 -33.47
C LYS A 1 -1.89 -18.61 -32.20
N THR A 2 -1.79 -19.34 -31.08
CA THR A 2 -1.35 -18.95 -29.72
C THR A 2 -1.95 -17.69 -29.08
N ARG A 3 -3.03 -17.93 -28.32
CA ARG A 3 -3.38 -17.22 -27.08
C ARG A 3 -2.23 -17.32 -26.06
N GLY A 4 -2.03 -16.28 -25.26
CA GLY A 4 -1.34 -16.39 -23.96
C GLY A 4 -0.12 -15.50 -23.80
N CYS A 5 -0.31 -14.36 -23.13
CA CYS A 5 0.62 -13.59 -22.31
C CYS A 5 -0.16 -12.33 -21.88
N PHE A 6 -0.46 -11.98 -20.63
CA PHE A 6 -0.22 -12.58 -19.33
C PHE A 6 -1.09 -11.77 -18.35
N ASP A 7 -2.41 -11.94 -18.39
CA ASP A 7 -3.29 -11.50 -17.29
C ASP A 7 -3.06 -12.47 -16.12
N ARG A 8 -2.15 -12.13 -15.21
CA ARG A 8 -2.11 -12.72 -13.85
C ARG A 8 -1.21 -12.01 -12.83
N ALA A 9 -1.11 -10.68 -12.89
CA ALA A 9 -0.39 -9.90 -11.87
C ALA A 9 -1.31 -9.22 -10.84
N GLU A 10 -2.61 -9.53 -10.82
CA GLU A 10 -3.58 -8.92 -9.89
C GLU A 10 -4.31 -9.92 -8.97
N SER A 11 -3.92 -11.19 -8.88
CA SER A 11 -4.68 -12.18 -8.09
C SER A 11 -3.90 -13.11 -7.17
N MET A 12 -2.60 -12.89 -6.91
CA MET A 12 -1.85 -13.76 -5.98
C MET A 12 -0.98 -13.02 -4.94
N ALA A 13 -1.08 -11.69 -4.82
CA ALA A 13 -0.35 -10.95 -3.79
C ALA A 13 -1.14 -10.75 -2.47
N ASN A 14 -2.36 -11.29 -2.37
CA ASN A 14 -3.23 -11.05 -1.21
C ASN A 14 -3.82 -12.31 -0.56
N SER A 15 -3.30 -13.51 -0.85
CA SER A 15 -3.76 -14.76 -0.22
C SER A 15 -2.75 -15.43 0.73
N LEU A 16 -1.65 -14.75 1.09
CA LEU A 16 -0.60 -15.35 1.93
C LEU A 16 -0.12 -14.48 3.10
N CYS A 17 -0.63 -13.27 3.31
CA CYS A 17 -0.09 -12.35 4.33
C CYS A 17 -0.89 -12.26 5.64
N CYS A 18 -1.91 -13.12 5.86
CA CYS A 18 -2.60 -13.20 7.14
C CYS A 18 -2.47 -14.59 7.76
N ASP A 19 -2.62 -15.64 6.95
CA ASP A 19 -2.57 -17.02 7.45
C ASP A 19 -1.17 -17.47 7.84
N GLY A 20 -0.12 -16.98 7.17
CA GLY A 20 1.27 -17.30 7.50
C GLY A 20 1.68 -16.78 8.88
N LEU A 21 1.27 -15.56 9.24
CA LEU A 21 1.54 -14.97 10.55
C LEU A 21 0.71 -15.66 11.65
N VAL A 22 -0.54 -16.00 11.37
CA VAL A 22 -1.42 -16.73 12.30
C VAL A 22 -0.89 -18.14 12.57
N LEU A 23 -0.40 -18.85 11.54
CA LEU A 23 0.22 -20.18 11.71
C LEU A 23 1.56 -20.11 12.45
N LEU A 24 2.36 -19.06 12.22
CA LEU A 24 3.60 -18.83 12.97
C LEU A 24 3.31 -18.56 14.46
N VAL A 25 2.35 -17.68 14.75
CA VAL A 25 1.94 -17.34 16.13
C VAL A 25 1.32 -18.55 16.85
N ARG A 26 0.51 -19.36 16.14
CA ARG A 26 -0.03 -20.62 16.69
C ARG A 26 1.05 -21.66 16.95
N GLY A 27 2.02 -21.81 16.03
CA GLY A 27 3.17 -22.69 16.21
C GLY A 27 4.05 -22.30 17.40
N ILE A 28 4.24 -20.99 17.61
CA ILE A 28 4.96 -20.43 18.77
C ILE A 28 4.15 -20.67 20.06
N SER A 29 2.84 -20.41 20.08
CA SER A 29 1.98 -20.69 21.25
C SER A 29 1.99 -22.17 21.65
N GLU A 30 1.90 -23.09 20.69
CA GLU A 30 1.93 -24.51 20.97
C GLU A 30 3.32 -24.99 21.45
N ALA A 31 4.40 -24.41 20.92
CA ALA A 31 5.75 -24.69 21.39
C ALA A 31 5.95 -24.18 22.84
N VAL A 32 5.42 -23.00 23.16
CA VAL A 32 5.40 -22.44 24.51
C VAL A 32 4.57 -23.30 25.46
N ASP A 33 3.39 -23.78 25.06
CA ASP A 33 2.56 -24.67 25.88
C ASP A 33 3.18 -26.06 26.09
N ARG A 34 3.89 -26.59 25.10
CA ARG A 34 4.68 -27.83 25.25
C ARG A 34 5.85 -27.64 26.20
N ALA A 35 6.58 -26.52 26.09
CA ALA A 35 7.63 -26.17 27.04
C ALA A 35 7.10 -26.00 28.47
N ARG A 36 5.91 -25.41 28.62
CA ARG A 36 5.20 -25.21 29.90
C ARG A 36 4.72 -26.52 30.54
N LYS A 37 4.40 -27.54 29.72
CA LYS A 37 4.02 -28.89 30.21
C LYS A 37 5.24 -29.73 30.62
N VAL A 38 6.39 -29.55 29.96
CA VAL A 38 7.65 -30.23 30.33
C VAL A 38 8.18 -29.68 31.67
N THR A 39 8.11 -28.37 31.89
CA THR A 39 8.48 -27.73 33.19
C THR A 39 7.55 -28.12 34.34
N ARG A 40 6.27 -28.41 34.09
CA ARG A 40 5.35 -28.90 35.13
C ARG A 40 5.62 -30.33 35.62
N ARG A 41 6.41 -31.14 34.90
CA ARG A 41 6.73 -32.52 35.28
C ARG A 41 7.95 -32.68 36.20
N SER A 42 8.76 -31.64 36.42
CA SER A 42 9.95 -31.73 37.29
C SER A 42 9.83 -31.04 38.67
N ALA A 43 8.67 -30.50 39.05
CA ALA A 43 8.53 -29.75 40.29
C ALA A 43 8.19 -30.63 41.50
N VAL A 44 9.21 -31.20 42.14
CA VAL A 44 9.31 -31.22 43.61
C VAL A 44 10.30 -30.12 43.99
N PHE A 45 9.89 -28.85 44.18
CA PHE A 45 10.80 -27.81 44.71
C PHE A 45 10.08 -26.70 45.49
N SER A 46 10.71 -26.26 46.60
CA SER A 46 10.19 -25.46 47.71
C SER A 46 9.76 -24.01 47.38
N LYS A 47 8.95 -23.39 48.26
CA LYS A 47 8.32 -22.05 48.12
C LYS A 47 9.25 -20.90 47.70
N ALA A 48 10.56 -20.97 47.99
CA ALA A 48 11.55 -19.98 47.55
C ALA A 48 11.75 -19.96 46.02
N SER A 49 11.55 -21.10 45.34
CA SER A 49 11.76 -21.26 43.90
C SER A 49 10.72 -20.56 43.03
N ARG A 50 9.50 -20.35 43.55
CA ARG A 50 8.39 -19.73 42.79
C ARG A 50 8.57 -18.23 42.56
N LEU A 51 9.13 -17.50 43.52
CA LEU A 51 9.39 -16.06 43.37
C LEU A 51 10.57 -15.82 42.43
N GLU A 52 11.58 -16.68 42.48
CA GLU A 52 12.72 -16.68 41.54
C GLU A 52 12.24 -16.97 40.10
N GLU A 53 11.38 -17.98 39.90
CA GLU A 53 10.78 -18.29 38.59
C GLU A 53 9.92 -17.15 38.05
N VAL A 54 9.09 -16.51 38.89
CA VAL A 54 8.28 -15.36 38.48
C VAL A 54 9.16 -14.18 38.06
N ARG A 55 10.27 -13.93 38.76
CA ARG A 55 11.24 -12.89 38.40
C ARG A 55 11.90 -13.18 37.05
N LEU A 56 12.43 -14.39 36.85
CA LEU A 56 13.02 -14.82 35.58
C LEU A 56 12.03 -14.74 34.42
N GLN A 57 10.77 -15.11 34.65
CA GLN A 57 9.73 -15.00 33.62
C GLN A 57 9.42 -13.54 33.27
N SER A 58 9.37 -12.64 34.27
CA SER A 58 9.16 -11.21 34.04
C SER A 58 10.34 -10.51 33.34
N THR A 59 11.59 -10.95 33.57
CA THR A 59 12.76 -10.41 32.85
C THR A 59 12.78 -10.86 31.40
N LEU A 60 12.44 -12.13 31.12
CA LEU A 60 12.36 -12.64 29.74
C LEU A 60 11.26 -11.95 28.93
N GLU A 61 10.13 -11.62 29.55
CA GLU A 61 9.05 -10.86 28.92
C GLU A 61 9.46 -9.40 28.64
N ALA A 62 10.22 -8.77 29.55
CA ALA A 62 10.79 -7.44 29.35
C ALA A 62 11.83 -7.42 28.21
N ASP A 63 12.71 -8.41 28.16
CA ASP A 63 13.72 -8.55 27.09
C ASP A 63 13.05 -8.74 25.72
N ALA A 64 11.98 -9.55 25.65
CA ALA A 64 11.20 -9.74 24.43
C ALA A 64 10.53 -8.44 23.96
N HIS A 65 10.03 -7.63 24.91
CA HIS A 65 9.45 -6.32 24.60
C HIS A 65 10.51 -5.34 24.07
N ASP A 66 11.70 -5.31 24.67
CA ASP A 66 12.78 -4.43 24.23
C ASP A 66 13.29 -4.80 22.82
N ILE A 67 13.38 -6.10 22.51
CA ILE A 67 13.69 -6.59 21.16
C ILE A 67 12.63 -6.13 20.16
N LEU A 68 11.34 -6.26 20.51
CA LEU A 68 10.24 -5.84 19.65
C LEU A 68 10.22 -4.32 19.43
N VAL A 69 10.47 -3.53 20.47
CA VAL A 69 10.56 -2.07 20.39
C VAL A 69 11.75 -1.65 19.51
N ALA A 70 12.90 -2.31 19.66
CA ALA A 70 14.06 -2.04 18.82
C ALA A 70 13.79 -2.36 17.34
N ASP A 71 13.10 -3.48 17.05
CA ASP A 71 12.71 -3.82 15.69
C ASP A 71 11.70 -2.82 15.11
N LEU A 72 10.67 -2.45 15.88
CA LEU A 72 9.67 -1.48 15.45
C LEU A 72 10.30 -0.11 15.15
N ARG A 73 11.27 0.33 15.95
CA ARG A 73 12.03 1.57 15.69
C ARG A 73 12.78 1.49 14.36
N ARG A 74 13.43 0.37 14.07
CA ARG A 74 14.13 0.15 12.79
C ARG A 74 13.15 0.19 11.61
N GLN A 75 11.99 -0.44 11.76
CA GLN A 75 10.94 -0.41 10.74
C GLN A 75 10.46 1.02 10.49
N LEU A 76 10.24 1.82 11.53
CA LEU A 76 9.84 3.22 11.39
C LEU A 76 10.87 4.05 10.60
N GLU A 77 12.16 3.90 10.92
CA GLU A 77 13.25 4.58 10.18
C GLU A 77 13.27 4.17 8.70
N THR A 78 13.10 2.87 8.42
CA THR A 78 13.09 2.38 7.04
C THR A 78 11.88 2.94 6.27
N THR A 79 10.72 3.02 6.93
CA THR A 79 9.51 3.57 6.29
C THR A 79 9.58 5.07 6.05
N SER A 80 10.23 5.84 6.94
CA SER A 80 10.40 7.28 6.74
C SER A 80 11.29 7.56 5.54
N GLU A 81 12.42 6.85 5.40
CA GLU A 81 13.31 6.95 4.25
C GLU A 81 12.60 6.62 2.93
N GLN A 82 11.81 5.54 2.90
CA GLN A 82 11.02 5.16 1.74
C GLN A 82 10.00 6.24 1.34
N LEU A 83 9.33 6.87 2.32
CA LEU A 83 8.39 7.96 2.06
C LEU A 83 9.08 9.20 1.51
N GLU A 84 10.27 9.53 1.97
CA GLU A 84 11.05 10.65 1.44
C GLU A 84 11.49 10.43 -0.01
N GLU A 85 11.90 9.21 -0.36
CA GLU A 85 12.24 8.85 -1.74
C GLU A 85 11.01 8.93 -2.66
N LEU A 86 9.86 8.42 -2.21
CA LEU A 86 8.59 8.58 -2.93
C LEU A 86 8.22 10.05 -3.12
N ARG A 87 8.47 10.90 -2.12
CA ARG A 87 8.24 12.36 -2.25
C ARG A 87 9.17 13.00 -3.27
N ARG A 88 10.46 12.65 -3.27
CA ARG A 88 11.46 13.14 -4.24
C ARG A 88 11.09 12.76 -5.68
N THR A 89 10.79 11.49 -5.90
CA THR A 89 10.37 10.98 -7.22
C THR A 89 9.04 11.60 -7.68
N ALA A 90 8.07 11.76 -6.78
CA ALA A 90 6.81 12.44 -7.08
C ALA A 90 7.00 13.93 -7.39
N ALA A 91 7.91 14.64 -6.71
CA ALA A 91 8.21 16.04 -7.00
C ALA A 91 8.85 16.21 -8.39
N CYS A 92 9.76 15.30 -8.79
CA CYS A 92 10.34 15.27 -10.13
C CYS A 92 9.31 14.96 -11.23
N ALA A 93 8.36 14.05 -10.95
CA ALA A 93 7.23 13.79 -11.85
C ALA A 93 6.31 15.02 -12.00
N LYS A 94 6.08 15.76 -10.91
CA LYS A 94 5.26 16.99 -10.92
C LYS A 94 5.93 18.12 -11.69
N SER A 95 7.23 18.39 -11.50
CA SER A 95 7.93 19.47 -12.20
C SER A 95 7.92 19.31 -13.72
N SER A 96 7.90 18.06 -14.19
CA SER A 96 7.77 17.71 -15.62
C SER A 96 6.37 17.99 -16.20
N THR A 97 5.34 18.03 -15.35
CA THR A 97 3.93 18.23 -15.74
C THR A 97 3.41 19.65 -15.48
N GLU A 98 4.04 20.39 -14.55
CA GLU A 98 3.59 21.74 -14.18
C GLU A 98 3.95 22.80 -15.24
N ALA A 99 5.01 22.58 -16.02
CA ALA A 99 5.32 23.40 -17.19
C ALA A 99 4.27 23.27 -18.33
N SER A 100 3.38 22.28 -18.27
CA SER A 100 2.24 22.06 -19.18
C SER A 100 0.89 22.28 -18.47
N SER A 101 0.87 22.87 -17.27
CA SER A 101 -0.18 22.71 -16.24
C SER A 101 -1.62 23.07 -16.63
N ASN A 102 -1.88 23.78 -17.74
CA ASN A 102 -3.26 24.00 -18.20
C ASN A 102 -3.47 23.82 -19.71
N GLU A 103 -2.55 23.21 -20.44
CA GLU A 103 -2.70 23.06 -21.91
C GLU A 103 -3.38 21.74 -22.29
N CYS A 104 -4.23 21.79 -23.30
CA CYS A 104 -4.93 20.64 -23.88
C CYS A 104 -3.92 19.58 -24.35
N CYS A 105 -4.01 18.35 -23.85
CA CYS A 105 -3.08 17.27 -24.17
C CYS A 105 -3.14 16.78 -25.64
N ILE A 106 -4.07 17.31 -26.44
CA ILE A 106 -4.22 16.96 -27.87
C ILE A 106 -3.62 18.04 -28.77
N CYS A 107 -3.93 19.31 -28.53
CA CYS A 107 -3.45 20.40 -29.39
C CYS A 107 -2.24 21.14 -28.83
N LEU A 108 -1.96 21.04 -27.52
CA LEU A 108 -0.87 21.75 -26.84
C LEU A 108 -0.87 23.27 -27.09
N SER A 109 -2.05 23.87 -27.31
CA SER A 109 -2.17 25.32 -27.60
C SER A 109 -3.31 26.01 -26.87
N SER A 110 -4.37 25.29 -26.52
CA SER A 110 -5.55 25.85 -25.86
C SER A 110 -5.68 25.33 -24.45
N SER A 111 -6.30 26.11 -23.57
CA SER A 111 -6.48 25.70 -22.18
C SER A 111 -7.47 24.54 -22.01
N ARG A 112 -7.27 23.74 -20.95
CA ARG A 112 -8.15 22.63 -20.58
C ARG A 112 -9.46 23.19 -20.04
N THR A 113 -10.51 23.19 -20.84
CA THR A 113 -11.80 23.81 -20.51
C THR A 113 -12.95 22.80 -20.41
N CYS A 114 -12.64 21.51 -20.49
CA CYS A 114 -13.68 20.48 -20.38
C CYS A 114 -13.24 19.21 -19.67
N ALA A 115 -14.21 18.57 -19.02
CA ALA A 115 -14.08 17.31 -18.32
C ALA A 115 -14.99 16.23 -18.94
N PHE A 116 -14.49 15.00 -18.97
CA PHE A 116 -15.23 13.84 -19.48
C PHE A 116 -16.06 13.18 -18.39
N THR A 117 -17.33 12.84 -18.66
CA THR A 117 -18.18 12.10 -17.71
C THR A 117 -18.37 10.64 -18.15
N PRO A 118 -18.34 9.66 -17.23
CA PRO A 118 -18.33 9.81 -15.76
C PRO A 118 -16.94 9.94 -15.12
N CYS A 119 -15.84 9.78 -15.85
CA CYS A 119 -14.50 9.64 -15.24
C CYS A 119 -13.89 10.93 -14.65
N GLY A 120 -14.44 12.11 -14.94
CA GLY A 120 -14.01 13.40 -14.37
C GLY A 120 -12.72 14.01 -14.96
N HIS A 121 -11.93 13.28 -15.74
CA HIS A 121 -10.65 13.81 -16.27
C HIS A 121 -10.82 15.08 -17.12
N ARG A 122 -10.10 16.14 -16.72
CA ARG A 122 -10.02 17.44 -17.39
C ARG A 122 -8.68 17.59 -18.10
N CYS A 123 -8.58 17.08 -19.33
CA CYS A 123 -7.31 17.01 -20.06
C CYS A 123 -7.31 17.72 -21.42
N VAL A 124 -8.45 18.22 -21.90
CA VAL A 124 -8.56 18.80 -23.26
C VAL A 124 -9.35 20.11 -23.27
N CYS A 125 -9.17 20.89 -24.33
CA CYS A 125 -10.03 22.03 -24.65
C CYS A 125 -11.36 21.57 -25.26
N MET A 126 -12.37 22.45 -25.27
CA MET A 126 -13.72 22.12 -25.78
C MET A 126 -13.73 21.59 -27.23
N SER A 127 -12.91 22.16 -28.14
CA SER A 127 -12.85 21.73 -29.54
C SER A 127 -12.27 20.32 -29.69
N CYS A 128 -11.17 20.02 -28.99
CA CYS A 128 -10.57 18.69 -28.96
C CYS A 128 -11.47 17.66 -28.27
N GLY A 129 -12.14 18.03 -27.17
CA GLY A 129 -13.07 17.14 -26.48
C GLY A 129 -14.26 16.73 -27.35
N ARG A 130 -14.84 17.65 -28.12
CA ARG A 130 -15.91 17.33 -29.08
C ARG A 130 -15.44 16.37 -30.17
N ARG A 131 -14.24 16.58 -30.73
CA ARG A 131 -13.65 15.67 -31.72
C ARG A 131 -13.39 14.28 -31.15
N ALA A 132 -12.87 14.19 -29.92
CA ALA A 132 -12.62 12.91 -29.26
C ALA A 132 -13.90 12.09 -29.07
N ILE A 133 -15.01 12.75 -28.73
CA ILE A 133 -16.34 12.10 -28.61
C ILE A 133 -16.87 11.68 -29.98
N LEU A 134 -16.59 12.44 -31.05
CA LEU A 134 -17.06 12.05 -32.38
C LEU A 134 -16.33 10.82 -32.91
N ILE A 135 -15.03 10.69 -32.62
CA ILE A 135 -14.18 9.63 -33.18
C ILE A 135 -14.29 8.32 -32.38
N ASP A 136 -14.05 8.36 -31.06
CA ASP A 136 -13.86 7.13 -30.26
C ASP A 136 -14.72 7.09 -28.98
N ARG A 137 -15.28 8.23 -28.54
CA ARG A 137 -16.06 8.32 -27.28
C ARG A 137 -15.32 7.79 -26.06
N ARG A 138 -14.00 7.92 -26.00
CA ARG A 138 -13.18 7.51 -24.86
C ARG A 138 -12.37 8.67 -24.29
N CYS A 139 -12.15 8.64 -22.98
CA CYS A 139 -11.27 9.59 -22.31
C CYS A 139 -9.80 9.34 -22.74
N PRO A 140 -9.03 10.36 -23.18
CA PRO A 140 -7.62 10.20 -23.55
C PRO A 140 -6.71 9.72 -22.41
N ILE A 141 -7.11 9.91 -21.15
CA ILE A 141 -6.30 9.57 -19.98
C ILE A 141 -6.59 8.14 -19.51
N CYS A 142 -7.84 7.85 -19.14
CA CYS A 142 -8.20 6.57 -18.53
C CYS A 142 -8.98 5.62 -19.46
N ARG A 143 -9.23 6.02 -20.72
CA ARG A 143 -9.91 5.23 -21.77
C ARG A 143 -11.35 4.81 -21.45
N HIS A 144 -11.92 5.34 -20.37
CA HIS A 144 -13.32 5.14 -19.99
C HIS A 144 -14.26 5.71 -21.05
N THR A 145 -15.38 5.02 -21.30
CA THR A 145 -16.41 5.47 -22.24
C THR A 145 -17.03 6.78 -21.75
N VAL A 146 -17.12 7.75 -22.66
CA VAL A 146 -17.62 9.10 -22.38
C VAL A 146 -19.10 9.18 -22.71
N VAL A 147 -19.88 9.61 -21.72
CA VAL A 147 -21.32 9.86 -21.87
C VAL A 147 -21.57 11.32 -22.28
N ARG A 148 -20.92 12.27 -21.60
CA ARG A 148 -21.05 13.71 -21.87
C ARG A 148 -19.72 14.45 -21.64
N LEU A 149 -19.60 15.61 -22.28
CA LEU A 149 -18.52 16.58 -22.04
C LEU A 149 -19.07 17.76 -21.23
N LEU A 150 -18.42 18.07 -20.11
CA LEU A 150 -18.79 19.22 -19.27
C LEU A 150 -17.80 20.36 -19.49
N ARG A 151 -18.30 21.58 -19.69
CA ARG A 151 -17.46 22.79 -19.72
C ARG A 151 -17.12 23.17 -18.27
N ILE A 152 -15.85 23.38 -17.99
CA ILE A 152 -15.37 23.87 -16.70
C ILE A 152 -14.92 25.32 -16.87
N ILE A 153 -15.35 26.19 -15.96
CA ILE A 153 -15.01 27.61 -15.92
C ILE A 153 -14.23 27.81 -14.62
N ASP A 154 -12.96 28.21 -14.72
CA ASP A 154 -12.17 28.63 -13.56
C ASP A 154 -12.55 30.08 -13.26
N THR A 155 -13.21 30.31 -12.13
CA THR A 155 -13.58 31.65 -11.61
C THR A 155 -12.56 32.13 -10.61
#